data_AF-E9LKG7-F1
#
_entry.id   AF-E9LKG7-F1
#
_cell.length_a   1.000
_cell.length_b   1.000
_cell.length_c   1.000
_cell.angle_alpha   90.00
_cell.angle_beta   90.00
_cell.angle_gamma   90.00
#
_symmetry.space_group_name_H-M   'P 1'
#
loop_
_entity.id
_entity.type
_entity.pdbx_description
1 polymer ?
#
loop_
_entity_poly.entity_id
_entity_poly.type
_entity_poly.pdbx_seq_one_letter_code
_entity_poly.pdbx_strand_id
1 'polypeptide(L)'
;RNGYRVIAKDLVQLPDGSKKANLDVEIAVDMMALVDSYDTAVLVSGDGDLAYAVNSVSYRGVRVEVVSLRSMTSDSLINVSDRYIDLEAIKEDIQKTPRQSYPYRPLSSMGFLEDPRTTDGHLEIQE
;
A
#
# COMPACT_ATOMS: atom_id res chain seq x y z
N ARG A 1 -8.35 -0.60 -12.12
CA ARG A 1 -6.94 -0.49 -11.66
C ARG A 1 -6.73 0.95 -11.21
N ASN A 2 -6.17 1.18 -10.02
CA ASN A 2 -6.08 2.52 -9.42
C ASN A 2 -4.91 3.38 -9.98
N GLY A 3 -4.52 3.18 -11.24
CA GLY A 3 -3.43 3.95 -11.87
C GLY A 3 -1.99 3.55 -11.50
N TYR A 4 -1.77 2.58 -10.62
CA TYR A 4 -0.43 2.18 -10.19
C TYR A 4 0.22 1.13 -11.10
N ARG A 5 1.52 1.31 -11.39
CA ARG A 5 2.42 0.25 -11.84
C ARG A 5 2.99 -0.44 -10.60
N VAL A 6 2.73 -1.74 -10.47
CA VAL A 6 3.22 -2.55 -9.33
C VAL A 6 4.47 -3.29 -9.76
N ILE A 7 5.56 -3.07 -9.03
CA ILE A 7 6.82 -3.80 -9.18
C ILE A 7 7.00 -4.67 -7.93
N ALA A 8 7.35 -5.93 -8.14
CA ALA A 8 7.58 -6.90 -7.08
C ALA A 8 8.93 -7.58 -7.28
N LYS A 9 9.59 -7.91 -6.18
CA LYS A 9 10.89 -8.58 -6.15
C LYS A 9 10.82 -9.69 -5.10
N ASP A 10 11.39 -10.84 -5.44
CA ASP A 10 11.43 -11.96 -4.51
C ASP A 10 12.36 -11.66 -3.33
N LEU A 11 12.00 -12.18 -2.16
CA LEU A 11 12.84 -12.06 -0.96
C LEU A 11 14.15 -12.83 -1.19
N VAL A 12 15.28 -12.14 -1.07
CA VAL A 12 16.60 -12.78 -1.12
C VAL A 12 16.93 -13.27 0.29
N GLN A 13 17.22 -14.57 0.41
CA GLN A 13 17.70 -15.15 1.65
C GLN A 13 19.23 -15.14 1.65
N LEU A 14 19.81 -14.50 2.66
CA LEU A 14 21.25 -14.43 2.85
C LEU A 14 21.77 -15.69 3.59
N PRO A 15 23.08 -16.00 3.51
CA PRO A 15 23.67 -17.16 4.19
C PRO A 15 23.48 -17.17 5.72
N ASP A 16 23.26 -16.00 6.32
CA ASP A 16 22.95 -15.85 7.75
C ASP A 16 21.47 -16.13 8.10
N GLY A 17 20.66 -16.53 7.11
CA GLY A 17 19.23 -16.81 7.26
C GLY A 17 18.34 -15.58 7.21
N SER A 18 18.91 -14.37 7.21
CA SER A 18 18.14 -13.14 7.07
C SER A 18 17.54 -13.02 5.67
N LYS A 19 16.38 -12.36 5.58
CA LYS A 19 15.71 -12.08 4.31
C LYS A 19 15.76 -10.58 4.07
N LYS A 20 16.24 -10.17 2.91
CA LYS A 20 16.21 -8.78 2.45
C LYS A 20 15.45 -8.72 1.13
N ALA A 21 14.52 -7.78 1.04
CA ALA A 21 14.02 -7.29 -0.23
C ALA A 21 14.03 -5.78 -0.15
N ASN A 22 14.84 -5.17 -0.99
CA ASN A 22 14.84 -3.75 -1.22
C ASN A 22 14.48 -3.47 -2.68
N LEU A 23 13.86 -2.32 -2.90
CA LEU A 23 13.51 -1.82 -4.23
C LEU A 23 14.25 -0.52 -4.54
N ASP A 24 15.28 -0.17 -3.76
CA ASP A 24 15.96 1.13 -3.86
C ASP A 24 16.60 1.33 -5.23
N VAL A 25 17.16 0.24 -5.80
CA VAL A 25 17.74 0.25 -7.14
C VAL A 25 16.66 0.50 -8.19
N GLU A 26 15.55 -0.23 -8.14
CA GLU A 26 14.45 -0.08 -9.08
C GLU A 26 13.83 1.32 -9.00
N ILE A 27 13.66 1.86 -7.79
CA ILE A 27 13.19 3.22 -7.55
C ILE A 27 14.16 4.25 -8.13
N ALA A 28 15.46 4.14 -7.80
CA ALA A 28 16.47 5.08 -8.29
C ALA A 28 16.58 5.08 -9.82
N VAL A 29 16.53 3.89 -10.44
CA VAL A 29 16.53 3.75 -11.91
C VAL A 29 15.29 4.39 -12.51
N ASP A 30 14.10 4.13 -11.98
CA ASP A 30 12.85 4.71 -12.48
C ASP A 30 12.85 6.25 -12.33
N MET A 31 13.31 6.78 -11.20
CA MET A 31 13.46 8.23 -10.99
C MET A 31 14.33 8.86 -12.07
N MET A 32 15.51 8.29 -12.32
CA MET A 32 16.45 8.82 -13.32
C MET A 32 15.95 8.66 -14.75
N ALA A 33 15.30 7.54 -15.07
CA ALA A 33 14.78 7.25 -16.40
C ALA A 33 13.60 8.17 -16.79
N LEU A 34 12.82 8.61 -15.80
CA LEU A 34 11.61 9.41 -16.01
C LEU A 34 11.80 10.89 -15.69
N VAL A 35 12.99 11.33 -15.28
CA VAL A 35 13.24 12.68 -14.75
C VAL A 35 12.81 13.84 -15.67
N ASP A 36 12.81 13.63 -17.00
CA ASP A 36 12.34 14.65 -17.97
C ASP A 36 10.81 14.59 -18.22
N SER A 37 10.11 13.68 -17.53
CA SER A 37 8.68 13.40 -17.71
C SER A 37 7.82 13.88 -16.54
N TYR A 38 8.42 14.48 -15.50
CA TYR A 38 7.71 15.01 -14.35
C TYR A 38 8.46 16.19 -13.73
N ASP A 39 7.72 17.15 -13.19
CA ASP A 39 8.31 18.32 -12.52
C ASP A 39 8.55 18.07 -11.02
N THR A 40 7.81 17.13 -10.43
CA THR A 40 7.87 16.82 -9.00
C THR A 40 7.78 15.32 -8.74
N ALA A 41 8.75 14.79 -7.99
CA ALA A 41 8.71 13.45 -7.42
C ALA A 41 8.23 13.52 -5.96
N VAL A 42 7.24 12.69 -5.63
CA VAL A 42 6.85 12.42 -4.25
C VAL A 42 7.43 11.05 -3.87
N LEU A 43 8.50 11.06 -3.09
CA LEU A 43 9.17 9.85 -2.63
C LEU A 43 8.65 9.45 -1.25
N VAL A 44 7.87 8.37 -1.20
CA VAL A 44 7.42 7.79 0.07
C VAL A 44 8.44 6.76 0.55
N SER A 45 9.51 7.22 1.20
CA SER A 45 10.57 6.38 1.77
C SER A 45 11.34 7.12 2.85
N GLY A 46 11.89 6.38 3.81
CA GLY A 46 12.83 6.87 4.81
C GLY A 46 14.29 6.50 4.55
N ASP A 47 14.57 5.75 3.47
CA ASP A 47 15.88 5.12 3.25
C ASP A 47 16.94 6.12 2.74
N GLY A 48 18.05 6.21 3.49
CA GLY A 48 19.18 7.06 3.15
C GLY A 48 19.90 6.67 1.86
N ASP A 49 19.78 5.42 1.41
CA ASP A 49 20.44 4.91 0.19
C ASP A 49 19.90 5.59 -1.08
N LEU A 50 18.69 6.16 -1.02
CA LEU A 50 18.08 6.92 -2.11
C LEU A 50 18.57 8.37 -2.22
N ALA A 51 19.32 8.87 -1.24
CA ALA A 51 19.73 10.28 -1.19
C ALA A 51 20.51 10.70 -2.45
N TYR A 52 21.35 9.82 -3.00
CA TYR A 52 22.08 10.13 -4.23
C TYR A 52 21.17 10.26 -5.46
N ALA A 53 20.15 9.41 -5.58
CA ALA A 53 19.17 9.50 -6.65
C ALA A 53 18.34 10.79 -6.54
N VAL A 54 17.87 11.11 -5.33
CA VAL A 54 17.16 12.37 -5.03
C VAL A 54 17.99 13.58 -5.44
N ASN A 55 19.23 13.66 -4.99
CA ASN A 55 20.14 14.74 -5.32
C ASN A 55 20.37 14.83 -6.84
N SER A 56 20.52 13.69 -7.52
CA SER A 56 20.75 13.62 -8.97
C SER A 56 19.58 14.12 -9.79
N VAL A 57 18.33 13.78 -9.43
CA VAL A 57 17.16 14.34 -10.12
C VAL A 57 16.94 15.81 -9.78
N SER A 58 17.25 16.23 -8.55
CA SER A 58 17.18 17.65 -8.16
C SER A 58 18.12 18.53 -9.00
N TYR A 59 19.34 18.07 -9.27
CA TYR A 59 20.25 18.75 -10.20
C TYR A 59 19.71 18.89 -11.63
N ARG A 60 18.75 18.05 -12.02
CA ARG A 60 18.06 18.13 -13.33
C ARG A 60 16.82 19.03 -13.31
N GLY A 61 16.57 19.73 -12.21
CA GLY A 61 15.47 20.68 -12.06
C GLY A 61 14.17 20.08 -11.53
N VAL A 62 14.18 18.81 -11.14
CA VAL A 62 13.02 18.15 -10.53
C VAL A 62 12.93 18.50 -9.05
N ARG A 63 11.75 18.92 -8.59
CA ARG A 63 11.46 19.05 -7.16
C ARG A 63 11.23 17.67 -6.54
N VAL A 64 11.84 17.39 -5.40
CA VAL A 64 11.65 16.15 -4.65
C VAL A 64 11.04 16.42 -3.27
N GLU A 65 9.86 15.85 -3.04
CA GLU A 65 9.23 15.84 -1.72
C GLU A 65 9.34 14.44 -1.10
N VAL A 66 9.95 14.34 0.07
CA VAL A 66 10.07 13.10 0.82
C VAL A 66 8.94 13.00 1.84
N VAL A 67 8.25 11.86 1.87
CA VAL A 67 7.15 11.58 2.79
C VAL A 67 7.47 10.32 3.59
N SER A 68 7.61 10.45 4.90
CA SER A 68 7.97 9.33 5.78
C SER A 68 7.69 9.67 7.26
N LEU A 69 8.00 8.75 8.17
CA LEU A 69 8.01 9.00 9.62
C LEU A 69 9.38 9.51 10.04
N ARG A 70 9.42 10.56 10.88
CA ARG A 70 10.70 11.18 11.27
C ARG A 70 11.65 10.20 11.96
N SER A 71 11.11 9.29 12.78
CA SER A 71 11.88 8.26 13.49
C SER A 71 12.48 7.18 12.59
N MET A 72 12.05 7.10 11.33
CA MET A 72 12.44 6.06 10.37
C MET A 72 13.10 6.64 9.12
N THR A 73 13.52 7.90 9.17
CA THR A 73 14.06 8.61 7.99
C THR A 73 15.50 9.03 8.23
N SER A 74 16.37 8.76 7.25
CA SER A 74 17.75 9.24 7.25
C SER A 74 17.81 10.76 7.12
N ASP A 75 18.60 11.42 7.97
CA ASP A 75 18.89 12.85 7.84
C ASP A 75 19.56 13.17 6.49
N SER A 76 20.35 12.25 5.92
CA SER A 76 20.94 12.44 4.58
C SER A 76 19.88 12.62 3.49
N LEU A 77 18.79 11.84 3.57
CA LEU A 77 17.68 11.92 2.62
C LEU A 77 16.88 13.21 2.80
N ILE A 78 16.62 13.61 4.05
CA ILE A 78 15.93 14.87 4.37
C ILE A 78 16.72 16.06 3.82
N ASN A 79 18.03 16.07 4.04
CA ASN A 79 18.90 17.19 3.66
C ASN A 79 18.99 17.42 2.15
N VAL A 80 18.81 16.38 1.32
CA VAL A 80 18.82 16.50 -0.14
C VAL A 80 17.43 16.72 -0.74
N SER A 81 16.37 16.60 0.05
CA SER A 81 15.00 16.83 -0.40
C SER A 81 14.65 18.32 -0.39
N ASP A 82 13.82 18.77 -1.33
CA ASP A 82 13.30 20.14 -1.32
C ASP A 82 12.27 20.35 -0.21
N ARG A 83 11.54 19.28 0.14
CA ARG A 83 10.55 19.28 1.20
C ARG A 83 10.47 17.92 1.86
N TYR A 84 10.40 17.94 3.19
CA TYR A 84 10.06 16.77 3.98
C TYR A 84 8.64 16.91 4.57
N ILE A 85 7.84 15.86 4.46
CA ILE A 85 6.48 15.76 4.99
C ILE A 85 6.44 14.59 5.97
N ASP A 86 6.20 14.90 7.24
CA ASP A 86 6.04 13.89 8.27
C ASP A 86 4.65 13.25 8.17
N LEU A 87 4.60 11.93 8.01
CA LEU A 87 3.35 11.18 7.97
C LEU A 87 2.53 11.35 9.26
N GLU A 88 3.17 11.54 10.42
CA GLU A 88 2.44 11.76 11.67
C GLU A 88 1.66 13.09 11.63
N ALA A 89 2.21 14.11 10.97
CA ALA A 89 1.58 15.43 10.88
C ALA A 89 0.31 15.46 10.02
N ILE A 90 0.19 14.54 9.06
CA ILE A 90 -0.96 14.43 8.14
C ILE A 90 -1.84 13.20 8.41
N LYS A 91 -1.56 12.49 9.49
CA LYS A 91 -2.20 11.22 9.84
C LYS A 91 -3.73 11.29 9.84
N GLU A 92 -4.30 12.35 10.39
CA GLU A 92 -5.75 12.52 10.47
C GLU A 92 -6.42 12.57 9.09
N ASP A 93 -5.71 13.07 8.08
CA ASP A 93 -6.21 13.22 6.72
C ASP A 93 -6.08 11.92 5.89
N ILE A 94 -5.06 11.10 6.19
CA ILE A 94 -4.69 9.93 5.38
C ILE A 94 -5.01 8.58 6.03
N GLN A 95 -5.30 8.57 7.35
CA GLN A 95 -5.60 7.34 8.05
C GLN A 95 -6.86 6.69 7.47
N LYS A 96 -6.84 5.36 7.39
CA LYS A 96 -8.03 4.62 7.00
C LYS A 96 -9.11 4.89 8.03
N THR A 97 -10.21 5.50 7.61
CA THR A 97 -11.42 5.53 8.43
C THR A 97 -11.77 4.08 8.77
N PRO A 98 -11.97 3.75 10.06
CA PRO A 98 -12.42 2.41 10.41
C PRO A 98 -13.67 2.12 9.58
N ARG A 99 -13.60 1.05 8.77
CA ARG A 99 -14.80 0.54 8.11
C ARG A 99 -15.83 0.34 9.21
N GLN A 100 -17.01 0.93 9.07
CA GLN A 100 -18.12 0.56 9.95
C GLN A 100 -18.20 -0.97 9.91
N SER A 101 -17.83 -1.61 11.01
CA SER A 101 -18.12 -3.02 11.21
C SER A 101 -19.63 -3.11 11.13
N TYR A 102 -20.16 -3.58 10.00
CA TYR A 102 -21.52 -4.06 9.98
C TYR A 102 -21.60 -5.09 11.10
N PRO A 103 -22.43 -4.88 12.14
CA PRO A 103 -22.60 -5.90 13.15
C PRO A 103 -23.09 -7.14 12.40
N TYR A 104 -22.25 -8.18 12.40
CA TYR A 104 -22.61 -9.47 11.85
C TYR A 104 -23.88 -9.90 12.60
N ARG A 105 -25.04 -9.79 11.93
CA ARG A 105 -26.30 -10.28 12.47
C ARG A 105 -26.17 -11.80 12.42
N PRO A 106 -26.07 -12.51 13.57
CA PRO A 106 -26.01 -13.96 13.53
C PRO A 106 -27.29 -14.45 12.85
N LEU A 107 -27.14 -15.44 11.97
CA LEU A 107 -28.20 -16.02 11.14
C LEU A 107 -29.19 -16.88 11.97
N SER A 108 -29.36 -16.58 13.25
CA SER A 108 -30.21 -17.32 14.19
C SER A 108 -31.56 -16.66 14.46
N SER A 109 -31.87 -15.51 13.85
CA SER A 109 -33.17 -14.83 14.00
C SER A 109 -34.06 -14.87 12.75
N MET A 110 -33.72 -15.66 11.73
CA MET A 110 -34.68 -15.93 10.65
C MET A 110 -35.57 -17.06 11.12
N GLY A 111 -36.58 -16.68 11.92
CA GLY A 111 -37.67 -17.58 12.28
C GLY A 111 -38.23 -18.21 11.02
N PHE A 112 -38.28 -19.53 11.01
CA PHE A 112 -39.03 -20.32 10.05
C PHE A 112 -40.47 -19.78 10.05
N LEU A 113 -40.84 -19.04 9.01
CA LEU A 113 -42.24 -18.88 8.65
C LEU A 113 -42.60 -20.17 7.90
N GLU A 114 -43.25 -21.09 8.60
CA GLU A 114 -44.00 -22.19 7.98
C GLU A 114 -45.05 -21.61 7.04
N ASP A 115 -44.98 -21.96 5.74
CA ASP A 115 -46.08 -21.74 4.79
C ASP A 115 -47.05 -22.95 4.89
N PRO A 116 -48.32 -22.77 5.30
CA PRO A 116 -49.21 -23.88 5.65
C PRO A 116 -49.98 -24.42 4.43
N ARG A 117 -49.35 -24.57 3.25
CA ARG A 117 -50.07 -25.01 2.05
C ARG A 117 -49.24 -25.92 1.13
N THR A 118 -49.17 -27.19 1.49
CA THR A 118 -49.26 -28.32 0.53
C THR A 118 -49.52 -29.60 1.32
N THR A 119 -50.78 -29.83 1.66
CA THR A 119 -51.31 -31.19 1.74
C THR A 119 -51.61 -31.64 0.32
N ASP A 120 -50.99 -32.72 -0.14
CA ASP A 120 -51.72 -33.86 -0.71
C ASP A 120 -50.75 -35.00 -1.00
N GLY A 121 -51.12 -36.18 -0.49
CA GLY A 121 -50.34 -37.39 -0.61
C GLY A 121 -50.51 -38.10 -1.95
N HIS A 122 -49.50 -38.89 -2.30
CA HIS A 122 -49.72 -40.18 -2.94
C HIS A 122 -48.52 -41.08 -2.65
N LEU A 123 -48.80 -42.22 -1.99
CA LEU A 123 -47.93 -43.39 -1.95
C LEU A 123 -48.12 -44.15 -3.27
N GLU A 124 -47.05 -44.48 -3.98
CA GLU A 124 -47.00 -45.74 -4.72
C GLU A 124 -45.55 -46.23 -4.87
N ILE A 125 -45.42 -47.54 -4.74
CA ILE A 125 -44.22 -48.41 -4.67
C ILE A 125 -44.11 -49.22 -5.97
N GLN A 126 -42.88 -49.69 -6.29
CA GLN A 126 -42.45 -50.80 -7.18
C GLN A 126 -41.43 -50.33 -8.24
N GLU A 127 -40.28 -50.97 -8.48
CA GLU A 127 -39.57 -52.14 -7.91
C GLU A 127 -38.08 -51.77 -7.72
#